data_AF-A0A8K0D959-F1
#
_entry.id   AF-A0A8K0D959-F1
#
_cell.length_a   1.000
_cell.length_b   1.000
_cell.length_c   1.000
_cell.angle_alpha   90.00
_cell.angle_beta   90.00
_cell.angle_gamma   90.00
#
_symmetry.space_group_name_H-M   'P 1'
#
loop_
_entity.id
_entity.type
_entity.pdbx_description
1 polymer ?
#
loop_
_entity_poly.entity_id
_entity_poly.type
_entity_poly.pdbx_seq_one_letter_code
_entity_poly.pdbx_strand_id
1 'polypeptide(L)'
;MGSYTASVLFYLVYFCSFNIFIVQSQESCTTPENTIGQCIVLQECSSIYDLLKQKPLPPGTVEYLRKVQCGFVGKTPKVCCAAATTSPKNPG
;
A
#
# COMPACT_ATOMS: atom_id res chain seq x y z
N MET A 1 35.30 -25.87 22.01
CA MET A 1 34.03 -25.24 22.46
C MET A 1 33.77 -23.84 21.87
N GLY A 2 34.77 -23.14 21.31
CA GLY A 2 34.61 -21.76 20.79
C GLY A 2 34.11 -21.59 19.35
N SER A 3 34.03 -22.65 18.54
CA SER A 3 33.62 -22.54 17.14
C SER A 3 32.10 -22.50 16.97
N TYR A 4 31.35 -23.19 17.84
CA TYR A 4 29.89 -23.25 17.78
C TYR A 4 29.23 -21.94 18.21
N THR A 5 29.82 -21.22 19.16
CA THR A 5 29.31 -19.93 19.62
C THR A 5 29.43 -18.87 18.52
N ALA A 6 30.53 -18.85 17.77
CA ALA A 6 30.70 -17.98 16.61
C ALA A 6 29.68 -18.29 15.51
N SER A 7 29.49 -19.58 15.17
CA SER A 7 28.49 -19.97 14.17
C SER A 7 27.07 -19.56 14.58
N VAL A 8 26.69 -19.80 15.84
CA VAL A 8 25.36 -19.41 16.37
C VAL A 8 25.17 -17.89 16.31
N LEU A 9 26.18 -17.10 16.67
CA LEU A 9 26.11 -15.64 16.58
C LEU A 9 25.96 -15.16 15.13
N PHE A 10 26.69 -15.77 14.18
CA PHE A 10 26.53 -15.46 12.76
C PHE A 10 25.12 -15.77 12.25
N TYR A 11 24.55 -16.91 12.64
CA TYR A 11 23.17 -17.26 12.26
C TYR A 11 22.15 -16.32 12.89
N LEU A 12 22.30 -15.95 14.17
CA LEU A 12 21.38 -15.03 14.84
C LEU A 12 21.41 -13.63 14.22
N VAL A 13 22.60 -13.12 13.89
CA VAL A 13 22.75 -11.82 13.23
C VAL A 13 22.16 -11.86 11.82
N TYR A 14 22.45 -12.91 11.03
CA TYR A 14 21.92 -13.08 9.69
C TYR A 14 20.40 -13.21 9.69
N PHE A 15 19.86 -14.04 10.59
CA PHE A 15 18.42 -14.24 10.75
C PHE A 15 17.72 -12.95 11.19
N CYS A 16 18.27 -12.20 12.16
CA CYS A 16 17.72 -10.90 12.55
C CYS A 16 17.75 -9.90 11.38
N SER A 17 18.85 -9.79 10.64
CA SER A 17 18.95 -8.88 9.49
C SER A 17 17.99 -9.22 8.36
N PHE A 18 17.68 -10.51 8.14
CA PHE A 18 16.75 -10.96 7.11
C PHE A 18 15.28 -10.65 7.48
N ASN A 19 14.93 -10.72 8.77
CA ASN A 19 13.55 -10.47 9.24
C ASN A 19 13.18 -8.97 9.32
N ILE A 20 14.16 -8.07 9.45
CA ILE A 20 13.89 -6.62 9.58
C ILE A 20 13.42 -5.99 8.25
N PHE A 21 13.65 -6.64 7.11
CA PHE A 21 13.38 -6.07 5.79
C PHE A 21 11.90 -5.99 5.37
N ILE A 22 10.95 -6.59 6.11
CA ILE A 22 9.57 -6.81 5.62
C ILE A 22 8.49 -5.97 6.34
N VAL A 23 8.83 -4.77 6.83
CA VAL A 23 7.81 -3.79 7.24
C VAL A 23 7.49 -2.87 6.06
N GLN A 24 6.52 -3.27 5.23
CA GLN A 24 5.79 -2.32 4.40
C GLN A 24 4.76 -1.62 5.31
N SER A 25 5.11 -0.44 5.82
CA SER A 25 4.15 0.48 6.43
C SER A 25 3.15 0.93 5.35
N GLN A 26 2.04 0.19 5.19
CA GLN A 26 0.91 0.69 4.43
C GLN A 26 0.30 1.86 5.23
N GLU A 27 0.38 3.06 4.68
CA GLU A 27 -0.17 4.27 5.31
C GLU A 27 -1.69 4.16 5.33
N SER A 28 -2.26 3.95 6.52
CA SER A 28 -3.71 4.08 6.73
C SER A 28 -4.15 5.52 6.49
N CYS A 29 -5.30 5.69 5.85
CA CYS A 29 -5.88 6.99 5.54
C CYS A 29 -7.40 6.96 5.79
N THR A 30 -8.02 8.12 5.90
CA THR A 30 -9.47 8.25 6.05
C THR A 30 -10.05 8.87 4.78
N THR A 31 -11.04 8.22 4.17
CA THR A 31 -11.74 8.77 3.01
C THR A 31 -12.55 10.01 3.40
N PRO A 32 -12.91 10.89 2.45
CA PRO A 32 -13.82 12.02 2.72
C PRO A 32 -15.20 11.57 3.24
N GLU A 33 -15.55 10.29 3.09
CA GLU A 33 -16.76 9.65 3.64
C GLU A 33 -16.54 9.10 5.05
N ASN A 34 -15.45 9.51 5.72
CA ASN A 34 -15.10 9.14 7.08
C ASN A 34 -14.88 7.62 7.28
N THR A 35 -14.48 6.94 6.20
CA THR A 35 -14.23 5.49 6.20
C THR A 35 -12.73 5.21 6.24
N ILE A 36 -12.31 4.21 7.03
CA ILE A 36 -10.91 3.81 7.13
C ILE A 36 -10.49 3.10 5.83
N GLY A 37 -9.35 3.53 5.28
CA GLY A 37 -8.79 3.04 4.04
C GLY A 37 -7.26 2.94 4.08
N GLN A 38 -6.70 2.59 2.93
CA GLN A 38 -5.27 2.44 2.71
C GLN A 38 -4.80 3.36 1.59
N CYS A 39 -3.66 4.01 1.78
CA CYS A 39 -3.04 4.87 0.79
C CYS A 39 -2.24 4.02 -0.22
N ILE A 40 -2.90 3.62 -1.31
CA ILE A 40 -2.35 2.72 -2.33
C ILE A 40 -2.31 3.39 -3.70
N VAL A 41 -1.61 2.78 -4.65
CA VAL A 41 -1.55 3.26 -6.02
C VAL A 41 -2.95 3.23 -6.64
N LEU A 42 -3.32 4.27 -7.40
CA LEU A 42 -4.65 4.38 -8.03
C LEU A 42 -5.08 3.14 -8.83
N GLN A 43 -4.14 2.45 -9.48
CA GLN A 43 -4.37 1.23 -10.24
C GLN A 43 -4.69 0.00 -9.37
N GLU A 44 -4.24 0.00 -8.11
CA GLU A 44 -4.52 -1.08 -7.14
C GLU A 44 -5.91 -0.94 -6.52
N CYS A 45 -6.54 0.23 -6.62
CA CYS A 45 -7.89 0.47 -6.12
C CYS A 45 -8.93 0.23 -7.23
N SER A 46 -9.55 -0.96 -7.25
CA SER A 46 -10.51 -1.34 -8.29
C SER A 46 -11.65 -0.35 -8.47
N SER A 47 -12.22 0.18 -7.37
CA SER A 47 -13.33 1.16 -7.45
C SER A 47 -12.96 2.42 -8.20
N ILE A 48 -11.76 2.95 -7.93
CA ILE A 48 -11.26 4.14 -8.62
C ILE A 48 -10.93 3.77 -10.06
N TYR A 49 -10.25 2.65 -10.27
CA TYR A 49 -9.83 2.21 -11.60
C TYR A 49 -11.01 1.95 -12.53
N ASP A 50 -12.11 1.39 -12.01
CA ASP A 50 -13.33 1.15 -12.76
C ASP A 50 -14.09 2.43 -13.12
N LEU A 51 -13.98 3.48 -12.29
CA LEU A 51 -14.48 4.83 -12.65
C LEU A 51 -13.71 5.42 -13.85
N LEU A 52 -12.39 5.20 -13.93
CA LEU A 52 -11.58 5.67 -15.07
C LEU A 52 -11.85 4.87 -16.36
N LYS A 53 -12.33 3.62 -16.26
CA LYS A 53 -12.68 2.80 -17.44
C LYS A 53 -13.98 3.26 -18.11
N GLN A 54 -14.87 3.93 -17.39
CA GLN A 54 -16.14 4.39 -17.94
C GLN A 54 -15.92 5.50 -18.98
N LYS A 55 -16.61 5.38 -20.12
CA LYS A 55 -16.62 6.39 -21.19
C LYS A 55 -18.06 6.76 -21.56
N PRO A 56 -18.43 8.06 -21.57
CA PRO A 56 -17.61 9.21 -21.20
C PRO A 56 -17.24 9.22 -19.70
N LEU A 57 -16.12 9.85 -19.34
CA LEU A 57 -15.71 9.96 -17.94
C LEU A 57 -16.83 10.67 -17.16
N PRO A 58 -17.26 10.13 -16.01
CA PRO A 58 -18.29 10.78 -15.20
C PRO A 58 -17.85 12.20 -14.80
N PRO A 59 -18.79 13.17 -14.82
CA PRO A 59 -18.49 14.52 -14.35
C PRO A 59 -18.11 14.47 -12.86
N GLY A 60 -17.03 15.16 -12.48
CA GLY A 60 -16.56 15.21 -11.10
C GLY A 60 -15.63 14.06 -10.67
N THR A 61 -15.33 13.08 -11.54
CA THR A 61 -14.33 12.04 -11.24
C THR A 61 -12.97 12.65 -10.90
N VAL A 62 -12.52 13.66 -11.65
CA VAL A 62 -11.22 14.33 -11.41
C VAL A 62 -11.20 15.04 -10.06
N GLU A 63 -12.27 15.74 -9.69
CA GLU A 63 -12.41 16.38 -8.37
C GLU A 63 -12.42 15.35 -7.24
N TYR A 64 -13.10 14.21 -7.42
CA TYR A 64 -13.09 13.14 -6.44
C TYR A 64 -11.68 12.55 -6.27
N LEU A 65 -10.97 12.26 -7.37
CA LEU A 65 -9.59 11.77 -7.36
C LEU A 65 -8.65 12.70 -6.57
N ARG A 66 -8.79 14.01 -6.75
CA ARG A 66 -8.01 15.01 -5.99
C ARG A 66 -8.30 14.96 -4.49
N LYS A 67 -9.57 14.76 -4.10
CA LYS A 67 -9.96 14.68 -2.68
C LYS A 67 -9.43 13.43 -1.98
N VAL A 68 -9.40 12.30 -2.69
CA VAL A 68 -8.90 11.04 -2.13
C VAL A 68 -7.38 10.87 -2.29
N GLN A 69 -6.71 11.77 -2.99
CA GLN A 69 -5.27 11.68 -3.21
C GLN A 69 -4.51 11.83 -1.89
N CYS A 70 -3.75 10.80 -1.52
CA CYS A 70 -3.02 10.74 -0.27
C CYS A 70 -1.49 10.89 -0.44
N GLY A 71 -0.98 10.81 -1.67
CA GLY A 71 0.45 10.99 -1.94
C GLY A 71 0.87 10.54 -3.32
N PHE A 72 2.17 10.25 -3.48
CA PHE A 72 2.75 9.76 -4.73
C PHE A 72 3.80 8.67 -4.45
N VAL A 73 3.96 7.73 -5.38
CA VAL A 73 5.13 6.84 -5.49
C VAL A 73 5.86 7.23 -6.78
N GLY A 74 6.96 7.98 -6.65
CA GLY A 74 7.65 8.55 -7.81
C GLY A 74 6.74 9.51 -8.59
N LYS A 75 6.31 9.11 -9.79
CA LYS A 75 5.37 9.86 -10.64
C LYS A 75 3.93 9.34 -10.59
N THR A 76 3.68 8.27 -9.84
CA THR A 76 2.39 7.60 -9.81
C THR A 76 1.56 8.11 -8.63
N PRO A 77 0.35 8.64 -8.85
CA PRO A 77 -0.50 9.12 -7.76
C PRO A 77 -1.02 7.97 -6.89
N LYS A 78 -1.00 8.19 -5.58
CA LYS A 78 -1.66 7.34 -4.58
C LYS A 78 -2.99 7.94 -4.16
N VAL A 79 -3.96 7.08 -3.92
CA VAL A 79 -5.31 7.43 -3.46
C VAL A 79 -5.66 6.63 -2.21
N CYS A 80 -6.48 7.24 -1.36
CA CYS A 80 -7.07 6.60 -0.22
C CYS A 80 -8.19 5.67 -0.68
N CYS A 81 -7.93 4.36 -0.65
CA CYS A 81 -8.88 3.33 -1.04
C CYS A 81 -9.53 2.73 0.21
N ALA A 82 -10.86 2.74 0.31
CA ALA A 82 -11.56 2.15 1.44
C ALA A 82 -11.25 0.65 1.55
N ALA A 83 -11.07 0.13 2.77
CA ALA A 83 -10.71 -1.29 2.97
C ALA A 83 -11.76 -2.28 2.43
N ALA A 84 -13.01 -1.83 2.27
CA ALA A 84 -14.08 -2.61 1.64
C ALA A 84 -13.87 -2.82 0.12
N THR A 85 -13.02 -2.02 -0.51
CA THR A 85 -12.79 -2.01 -1.96
C THR A 85 -11.35 -2.32 -2.37
N THR A 86 -10.47 -2.55 -1.41
CA THR A 86 -9.14 -3.09 -1.67
C THR A 86 -9.26 -4.56 -2.05
N SER A 87 -8.79 -4.92 -3.25
CA SER A 87 -8.56 -6.33 -3.60
C SER A 87 -7.58 -6.92 -2.57
N PRO A 88 -7.79 -8.16 -2.07
CA PRO A 88 -6.88 -8.76 -1.10
C PRO A 88 -5.49 -8.86 -1.71
N LYS A 89 -4.58 -8.00 -1.28
CA LYS A 89 -3.19 -8.05 -1.73
C LYS A 89 -2.54 -9.24 -1.04
N ASN A 90 -2.43 -10.35 -1.77
CA ASN A 90 -1.62 -11.49 -1.38
C ASN A 90 -0.15 -11.02 -1.35
N PRO A 91 0.57 -11.15 -0.22
CA PRO A 91 2.00 -10.85 -0.19
C PRO A 91 2.72 -11.95 -0.95
N GLY A 92 3.03 -11.68 -2.22
CA GLY A 92 3.88 -12.52 -3.07
C GLY A 92 5.35 -12.25 -2.81
#